data_AF-A0A8C1W7W8-F1
#
_entry.id   AF-A0A8C1W7W8-F1
#
_cell.length_a   1.000
_cell.length_b   1.000
_cell.length_c   1.000
_cell.angle_alpha   90.00
_cell.angle_beta   90.00
_cell.angle_gamma   90.00
#
_symmetry.space_group_name_H-M   'P 1'
#
loop_
_entity.id
_entity.type
_entity.pdbx_description
1 polymer ?
#
loop_
_entity_poly.entity_id
_entity_poly.type
_entity_poly.pdbx_seq_one_letter_code
_entity_poly.pdbx_strand_id
1 'polypeptide(L)'
;PPIFQNSDNIHDLDAVVALNNIYDLLQLHRRAVGMMEEMEVEQLKSSSDLHYQHLTNSRLKDQLELSKKENMRLHERERQLETNLKSLQNCLKDTKEEVQRLQGIIASRATQYNHDIKRREREHNRVKERLNQLLIAKKENKQGMEVLNYVGRSDGRRCLWKTGKTESRHEGDMYKTLLNEFDNRQRELMVENIELKKVLQQMKREMVGVLNSKEMSQKKEKQSNDIDQSTLQTNSDEDELLKGHPEMSCDHAREKLTNSIRQQWRKLKHHVERLDSQASMVQDGDSEEVISKQLHEEEMERLKLEIQQCKEFIQTQQQLLQQQLNTPCDEETAAVLNDSYMLEEKERLKEEWKVFEEQRKNFEMERRNFTEAAIRLGHEVLKRKSCCMLSKLGVHEKIYSYTYHKIYEI
;
A
#
# COMPACT_ATOMS: atom_id res chain seq x y z
N PRO A 1 36.43 -83.84 -46.19
CA PRO A 1 36.34 -85.12 -46.96
C PRO A 1 35.39 -84.96 -48.15
N PRO A 2 35.91 -85.00 -49.38
CA PRO A 2 35.14 -84.87 -50.61
C PRO A 2 34.65 -86.23 -51.10
N ILE A 3 33.49 -86.27 -51.76
CA ILE A 3 33.11 -87.40 -52.63
C ILE A 3 32.54 -86.79 -53.90
N PHE A 4 33.44 -86.50 -54.84
CA PHE A 4 33.12 -86.51 -56.27
C PHE A 4 33.18 -87.96 -56.73
N GLN A 5 32.07 -88.47 -57.27
CA GLN A 5 32.02 -89.50 -58.32
C GLN A 5 30.56 -89.76 -58.69
N ASN A 6 30.08 -89.19 -59.79
CA ASN A 6 29.93 -89.95 -61.02
C ASN A 6 29.24 -89.12 -62.10
N SER A 7 29.86 -89.22 -63.27
CA SER A 7 29.47 -88.71 -64.57
C SER A 7 28.17 -89.31 -65.08
N ASP A 8 27.46 -88.50 -65.87
CA ASP A 8 26.64 -88.89 -67.02
C ASP A 8 25.47 -89.85 -66.76
N ASN A 9 24.38 -89.28 -66.27
CA ASN A 9 23.02 -89.71 -66.58
C ASN A 9 22.11 -88.47 -66.59
N ILE A 10 22.13 -87.73 -67.71
CA ILE A 10 21.04 -86.78 -68.01
C ILE A 10 19.85 -87.65 -68.42
N HIS A 11 19.16 -88.20 -67.43
CA HIS A 11 17.83 -88.74 -67.62
C HIS A 11 16.95 -87.61 -68.13
N ASP A 12 16.22 -87.87 -69.23
CA ASP A 12 15.17 -86.99 -69.75
C ASP A 12 14.36 -86.43 -68.59
N LEU A 13 14.59 -85.14 -68.29
CA LEU A 13 13.82 -84.43 -67.29
C LEU A 13 12.37 -84.50 -67.80
N ASP A 14 11.49 -85.22 -67.09
CA ASP A 14 10.08 -85.29 -67.47
C ASP A 14 9.54 -83.86 -67.48
N ALA A 15 9.37 -83.33 -68.69
CA ALA A 15 9.02 -81.95 -68.92
C ALA A 15 7.70 -81.61 -68.21
N VAL A 16 6.81 -82.61 -68.04
CA VAL A 16 5.54 -82.45 -67.32
C VAL A 16 5.78 -82.24 -65.83
N VAL A 17 6.65 -83.04 -65.20
CA VAL A 17 6.99 -82.87 -63.76
C VAL A 17 7.73 -81.56 -63.52
N ALA A 18 8.66 -81.18 -64.41
CA ALA A 18 9.36 -79.91 -64.32
C ALA A 18 8.40 -78.71 -64.46
N LEU A 19 7.47 -78.74 -65.43
CA LEU A 19 6.46 -77.70 -65.63
C LEU A 19 5.48 -77.60 -64.46
N ASN A 20 5.03 -78.72 -63.90
CA ASN A 20 4.16 -78.74 -62.73
C ASN A 20 4.86 -78.13 -61.50
N ASN A 21 6.12 -78.50 -61.25
CA ASN A 21 6.90 -77.92 -60.15
C ASN A 21 7.13 -76.40 -60.34
N ILE A 22 7.39 -75.96 -61.57
CA ILE A 22 7.52 -74.53 -61.89
C ILE A 22 6.18 -73.81 -61.69
N TYR A 23 5.07 -74.41 -62.09
CA TYR A 23 3.73 -73.87 -61.88
C TYR A 23 3.39 -73.74 -60.39
N ASP A 24 3.65 -74.76 -59.58
CA ASP A 24 3.43 -74.74 -58.14
C ASP A 24 4.31 -73.69 -57.46
N LEU A 25 5.58 -73.57 -57.88
CA LEU A 25 6.50 -72.54 -57.38
C LEU A 25 6.02 -71.13 -57.74
N LEU A 26 5.54 -70.91 -58.97
CA LEU A 26 4.96 -69.64 -59.39
C LEU A 26 3.68 -69.32 -58.61
N GLN A 27 2.84 -70.31 -58.34
CA GLN A 27 1.62 -70.11 -57.57
C GLN A 27 1.92 -69.80 -56.10
N LEU A 28 2.92 -70.46 -55.51
CA LEU A 28 3.42 -70.16 -54.17
C LEU A 28 4.03 -68.75 -54.11
N HIS A 29 4.85 -68.38 -55.09
CA HIS A 29 5.42 -67.04 -55.18
C HIS A 29 4.33 -65.97 -55.29
N ARG A 30 3.31 -66.20 -56.13
CA ARG A 30 2.21 -65.24 -56.29
C ARG A 30 1.40 -65.07 -55.00
N ARG A 31 1.15 -66.16 -54.26
CA ARG A 31 0.51 -66.11 -52.94
C ARG A 31 1.38 -65.39 -51.90
N ALA A 32 2.67 -65.67 -51.87
CA ALA A 32 3.61 -65.04 -50.94
C ALA A 32 3.72 -63.52 -51.19
N VAL A 33 3.75 -63.09 -52.46
CA VAL A 33 3.73 -61.67 -52.81
C VAL A 33 2.43 -61.01 -52.39
N GLY A 34 1.27 -61.61 -52.68
CA GLY A 34 -0.02 -61.06 -52.24
C GLY A 34 -0.11 -60.90 -50.72
N MET A 35 0.36 -61.88 -49.95
CA MET A 35 0.44 -61.77 -48.49
C MET A 35 1.41 -60.68 -48.02
N MET A 36 2.54 -60.51 -48.71
CA MET A 36 3.51 -59.45 -48.41
C MET A 36 2.90 -58.06 -48.65
N GLU A 37 2.24 -57.86 -49.79
CA GLU A 37 1.53 -56.62 -50.12
C GLU A 37 0.44 -56.30 -49.09
N GLU A 38 -0.35 -57.29 -48.67
CA GLU A 38 -1.35 -57.13 -47.60
C GLU A 38 -0.72 -56.72 -46.26
N MET A 39 0.38 -57.35 -45.87
CA MET A 39 1.11 -56.99 -44.65
C MET A 39 1.72 -55.59 -44.72
N GLU A 40 2.25 -55.17 -45.86
CA GLU A 40 2.79 -53.82 -46.06
C GLU A 40 1.69 -52.76 -45.93
N VAL A 41 0.51 -53.03 -46.50
CA VAL A 41 -0.66 -52.13 -46.38
C VAL A 41 -1.10 -52.03 -44.92
N GLU A 42 -1.22 -53.14 -44.20
CA GLU A 42 -1.59 -53.12 -42.78
C GLU A 42 -0.52 -52.44 -41.91
N GLN A 43 0.76 -52.62 -42.23
CA GLN A 43 1.85 -51.91 -41.56
C GLN A 43 1.75 -50.39 -41.74
N LEU A 44 1.46 -49.92 -42.96
CA LEU A 44 1.29 -48.49 -43.25
C LEU A 44 0.07 -47.90 -42.52
N LYS A 45 -1.06 -48.62 -42.51
CA LYS A 45 -2.26 -48.21 -41.75
C LYS A 45 -1.95 -48.10 -40.26
N SER A 46 -1.39 -49.15 -39.67
CA SER A 46 -1.03 -49.17 -38.24
C SER A 46 -0.02 -48.07 -37.87
N SER A 47 0.96 -47.79 -38.75
CA SER A 47 1.90 -46.68 -38.55
C SER A 47 1.22 -45.32 -38.58
N SER A 48 0.23 -45.12 -39.46
CA SER A 48 -0.55 -43.88 -39.54
C SER A 48 -1.41 -43.68 -38.30
N ASP A 49 -2.11 -44.73 -37.86
CA ASP A 49 -2.92 -44.71 -36.65
C ASP A 49 -2.08 -44.41 -35.41
N LEU A 50 -0.92 -45.05 -35.28
CA LEU A 50 0.01 -44.80 -34.19
C LEU A 50 0.50 -43.34 -34.19
N HIS A 51 0.83 -42.77 -35.35
CA HIS A 51 1.20 -41.38 -35.46
C HIS A 51 0.07 -40.43 -35.03
N TYR A 52 -1.17 -40.70 -35.45
CA TYR A 52 -2.34 -39.94 -35.03
C TYR A 52 -2.58 -40.02 -33.52
N GLN A 53 -2.45 -41.22 -32.93
CA GLN A 53 -2.56 -41.40 -31.48
C GLN A 53 -1.44 -40.64 -30.74
N HIS A 54 -0.22 -40.63 -31.25
CA HIS A 54 0.86 -39.83 -30.66
C HIS A 54 0.58 -38.33 -30.70
N LEU A 55 0.08 -37.81 -31.83
CA LEU A 55 -0.24 -36.40 -31.97
C LEU A 55 -1.36 -35.96 -31.01
N THR A 56 -2.44 -36.74 -30.97
CA THR A 56 -3.57 -36.47 -30.05
C THR A 56 -3.15 -36.60 -28.59
N ASN A 57 -2.32 -37.58 -28.23
CA ASN A 57 -1.78 -37.73 -26.88
C ASN A 57 -0.89 -36.54 -26.48
N SER A 58 -0.05 -36.04 -27.39
CA SER A 58 0.77 -34.86 -27.15
C SER A 58 -0.10 -33.63 -26.89
N ARG A 59 -1.12 -33.40 -27.73
CA ARG A 59 -2.07 -32.28 -27.56
C ARG A 59 -2.81 -32.34 -26.22
N LEU A 60 -3.29 -33.52 -25.83
CA LEU A 60 -3.98 -33.71 -24.55
C LEU A 60 -3.05 -33.48 -23.35
N LYS A 61 -1.78 -33.87 -23.45
CA LYS A 61 -0.77 -33.58 -22.42
C LYS A 61 -0.54 -32.08 -22.27
N ASP A 62 -0.41 -31.35 -23.36
CA ASP A 62 -0.22 -29.89 -23.32
C ASP A 62 -1.44 -29.19 -22.70
N GLN A 63 -2.66 -29.61 -23.06
CA GLN A 63 -3.89 -29.09 -22.44
C GLN A 63 -3.97 -29.40 -20.95
N LEU A 64 -3.56 -30.60 -20.53
CA LEU A 64 -3.52 -30.98 -19.12
C LEU A 64 -2.52 -30.11 -18.34
N GLU A 65 -1.33 -29.87 -18.90
CA GLU A 65 -0.32 -29.02 -18.27
C GLU A 65 -0.76 -27.55 -18.19
N LEU A 66 -1.45 -27.03 -19.21
CA LEU A 66 -2.06 -25.70 -19.16
C LEU A 66 -3.15 -25.62 -18.07
N SER A 67 -4.04 -26.62 -18.00
CA SER A 67 -5.09 -26.69 -16.99
C SER A 67 -4.51 -26.77 -15.57
N LYS A 68 -3.45 -27.57 -15.34
CA LYS A 68 -2.75 -27.63 -14.05
C LYS A 68 -2.15 -26.29 -13.65
N LYS A 69 -1.50 -25.58 -14.58
CA LYS A 69 -0.93 -24.25 -14.32
C LYS A 69 -2.01 -23.23 -13.95
N GLU A 70 -3.13 -23.25 -14.66
CA GLU A 70 -4.26 -22.37 -14.36
C GLU A 70 -4.88 -22.70 -13.00
N ASN A 71 -5.03 -23.98 -12.66
CA ASN A 71 -5.51 -24.41 -11.36
C ASN A 71 -4.59 -23.90 -10.22
N MET A 72 -3.27 -24.03 -10.36
CA MET A 72 -2.32 -23.46 -9.39
C MET A 72 -2.47 -21.94 -9.24
N ARG A 73 -2.69 -21.22 -10.34
CA ARG A 73 -2.91 -19.76 -10.32
C ARG A 73 -4.19 -19.39 -9.58
N LEU A 74 -5.28 -20.13 -9.82
CA LEU A 74 -6.55 -19.93 -9.12
C LEU A 74 -6.42 -20.25 -7.64
N HIS A 75 -5.74 -21.34 -7.29
CA HIS A 75 -5.54 -21.75 -5.90
C HIS A 75 -4.71 -20.73 -5.10
N GLU A 76 -3.69 -20.12 -5.72
CA GLU A 76 -2.92 -19.04 -5.10
C GLU A 76 -3.76 -17.76 -4.93
N ARG A 77 -4.61 -17.43 -5.91
CA ARG A 77 -5.55 -16.31 -5.80
C ARG A 77 -6.56 -16.52 -4.68
N GLU A 78 -7.09 -17.74 -4.55
CA GLU A 78 -7.98 -18.12 -3.45
C GLU A 78 -7.29 -17.95 -2.09
N ARG A 79 -6.05 -18.45 -1.95
CA ARG A 79 -5.23 -18.28 -0.74
C ARG A 79 -5.07 -16.80 -0.37
N GLN A 80 -4.79 -15.93 -1.35
CA GLN A 80 -4.67 -14.49 -1.12
C GLN A 80 -5.99 -13.86 -0.65
N LEU A 81 -7.11 -14.22 -1.29
CA LEU A 81 -8.43 -13.76 -0.88
C LEU A 81 -8.80 -14.21 0.54
N GLU A 82 -8.48 -15.45 0.91
CA GLU A 82 -8.68 -15.94 2.27
C GLU A 82 -7.87 -15.15 3.30
N THR A 83 -6.61 -14.83 3.00
CA THR A 83 -5.79 -14.01 3.90
C THR A 83 -6.33 -12.59 4.06
N ASN A 84 -6.83 -12.00 2.98
CA ASN A 84 -7.47 -10.67 3.00
C ASN A 84 -8.79 -10.69 3.76
N LEU A 85 -9.59 -11.75 3.63
CA LEU A 85 -10.82 -11.91 4.40
C LEU A 85 -10.50 -11.97 5.90
N LYS A 86 -9.51 -12.76 6.30
CA LYS A 86 -9.08 -12.87 7.70
C LYS A 86 -8.59 -11.53 8.27
N SER A 87 -7.82 -10.76 7.50
CA SER A 87 -7.34 -9.45 7.96
C SER A 87 -8.48 -8.43 8.10
N LEU A 88 -9.41 -8.40 7.15
CA LEU A 88 -10.60 -7.55 7.23
C LEU A 88 -11.52 -7.94 8.39
N GLN A 89 -11.67 -9.24 8.65
CA GLN A 89 -12.45 -9.74 9.78
C GLN A 89 -11.85 -9.29 11.13
N ASN A 90 -10.52 -9.32 11.26
CA ASN A 90 -9.84 -8.81 12.45
C ASN A 90 -10.03 -7.30 12.60
N CYS A 91 -9.86 -6.52 11.53
CA CYS A 91 -10.11 -5.07 11.55
C CYS A 91 -11.56 -4.74 11.96
N LEU A 92 -12.53 -5.49 11.45
CA LEU A 92 -13.94 -5.34 11.84
C LEU A 92 -14.16 -5.67 13.32
N LYS A 93 -13.44 -6.66 13.86
CA LYS A 93 -13.51 -7.00 15.28
C LYS A 93 -12.93 -5.86 16.13
N ASP A 94 -11.74 -5.37 15.80
CA ASP A 94 -11.06 -4.30 16.53
C ASP A 94 -11.91 -3.02 16.56
N THR A 95 -12.50 -2.65 15.41
CA THR A 95 -13.39 -1.49 15.33
C THR A 95 -14.67 -1.66 16.14
N LYS A 96 -15.24 -2.87 16.21
CA LYS A 96 -16.39 -3.16 17.10
C LYS A 96 -16.04 -3.01 18.57
N GLU A 97 -14.88 -3.53 18.98
CA GLU A 97 -14.39 -3.41 20.35
C GLU A 97 -14.14 -1.93 20.73
N GLU A 98 -13.58 -1.15 19.81
CA GLU A 98 -13.36 0.28 20.00
C GLU A 98 -14.68 1.07 20.12
N VAL A 99 -15.68 0.76 19.29
CA VAL A 99 -17.02 1.36 19.40
C VAL A 99 -17.65 1.04 20.76
N GLN A 100 -17.58 -0.22 21.21
CA GLN A 100 -18.09 -0.61 22.53
C GLN A 100 -17.36 0.13 23.67
N ARG A 101 -16.03 0.27 23.57
CA ARG A 101 -15.23 1.02 24.53
C ARG A 101 -15.65 2.50 24.60
N LEU A 102 -15.81 3.14 23.44
CA LEU A 102 -16.24 4.54 23.35
C LEU A 102 -17.67 4.74 23.88
N GLN A 103 -18.59 3.82 23.57
CA GLN A 103 -19.95 3.82 24.14
C GLN A 103 -19.90 3.74 25.67
N GLY A 104 -19.03 2.89 26.23
CA GLY A 104 -18.80 2.82 27.68
C GLY A 104 -18.32 4.15 28.28
N ILE A 105 -17.38 4.84 27.61
CA ILE A 105 -16.90 6.16 28.04
C ILE A 105 -18.01 7.21 27.98
N ILE A 106 -18.80 7.23 26.91
CA ILE A 106 -19.93 8.16 26.76
C ILE A 106 -20.95 7.93 27.88
N ALA A 107 -21.34 6.69 28.14
CA ALA A 107 -22.25 6.34 29.22
C ALA A 107 -21.69 6.78 30.59
N SER A 108 -20.42 6.47 30.87
CA SER A 108 -19.74 6.90 32.09
C SER A 108 -19.75 8.43 32.24
N ARG A 109 -19.42 9.18 31.18
CA ARG A 109 -19.44 10.65 31.19
C ARG A 109 -20.85 11.20 31.42
N ALA A 110 -21.86 10.63 30.79
CA ALA A 110 -23.25 11.02 31.00
C ALA A 110 -23.66 10.84 32.47
N THR A 111 -23.27 9.73 33.12
CA THR A 111 -23.53 9.55 34.57
C THR A 111 -22.79 10.58 35.41
N GLN A 112 -21.52 10.86 35.11
CA GLN A 112 -20.71 11.85 35.83
C GLN A 112 -21.32 13.25 35.74
N TYR A 113 -21.69 13.70 34.54
CA TYR A 113 -22.34 15.01 34.34
C TYR A 113 -23.69 15.10 35.06
N ASN A 114 -24.48 14.03 35.07
CA ASN A 114 -25.72 13.99 35.84
C ASN A 114 -25.46 14.15 37.35
N HIS A 115 -24.42 13.51 37.88
CA HIS A 115 -24.03 13.69 39.29
C HIS A 115 -23.56 15.12 39.60
N ASP A 116 -22.77 15.72 38.71
CA ASP A 116 -22.27 17.09 38.87
C ASP A 116 -23.37 18.14 38.75
N ILE A 117 -24.32 17.96 37.82
CA ILE A 117 -25.51 18.82 37.70
C ILE A 117 -26.33 18.75 39.00
N LYS A 118 -26.66 17.55 39.48
CA LYS A 118 -27.39 17.38 40.75
C LYS A 118 -26.63 17.98 41.94
N ARG A 119 -25.30 17.92 41.94
CA ARG A 119 -24.47 18.56 42.97
C ARG A 119 -24.57 20.08 42.92
N ARG A 120 -24.41 20.68 41.74
CA ARG A 120 -24.53 22.13 41.54
C ARG A 120 -25.94 22.62 41.87
N GLU A 121 -26.97 21.88 41.50
CA GLU A 121 -28.36 22.20 41.84
C GLU A 121 -28.59 22.25 43.35
N ARG A 122 -28.05 21.29 44.11
CA ARG A 122 -28.11 21.30 45.58
C ARG A 122 -27.37 22.51 46.17
N GLU A 123 -26.22 22.90 45.61
CA GLU A 123 -25.47 24.08 46.06
C GLU A 123 -26.21 25.38 45.74
N HIS A 124 -26.79 25.48 44.55
CA HIS A 124 -27.64 26.60 44.15
C HIS A 124 -28.84 26.75 45.10
N ASN A 125 -29.52 25.64 45.41
CA ASN A 125 -30.68 25.67 46.32
C ASN A 125 -30.28 26.12 47.73
N ARG A 126 -29.13 25.69 48.27
CA ARG A 126 -28.61 26.18 49.55
C ARG A 126 -28.33 27.69 49.55
N VAL A 127 -27.75 28.21 48.47
CA VAL A 127 -27.47 29.66 48.34
C VAL A 127 -28.78 30.44 48.23
N LYS A 128 -29.73 29.93 47.44
CA LYS A 128 -31.08 30.51 47.29
C LYS A 128 -31.82 30.55 48.64
N GLU A 129 -31.78 29.49 49.42
CA GLU A 129 -32.36 29.45 50.78
C GLU A 129 -31.72 30.47 51.72
N ARG A 130 -30.39 30.56 51.75
CA ARG A 130 -29.68 31.58 52.56
C ARG A 130 -30.03 33.00 52.16
N LEU A 131 -30.11 33.28 50.85
CA LEU A 131 -30.52 34.58 50.34
C LEU A 131 -31.95 34.91 50.77
N ASN A 132 -32.87 33.95 50.64
CA ASN A 132 -34.25 34.13 51.09
C ASN A 132 -34.33 34.40 52.60
N GLN A 133 -33.56 33.67 53.42
CA GLN A 133 -33.46 33.93 54.86
C GLN A 133 -32.96 35.35 55.17
N LEU A 134 -31.91 35.82 54.48
CA LEU A 134 -31.40 37.18 54.63
C LEU A 134 -32.40 38.25 54.21
N LEU A 135 -33.15 38.01 53.13
CA LEU A 135 -34.20 38.93 52.66
C LEU A 135 -35.37 39.02 53.66
N ILE A 136 -35.76 37.90 54.27
CA ILE A 136 -36.78 37.86 55.33
C ILE A 136 -36.26 38.58 56.60
N ALA A 137 -35.03 38.27 57.04
CA ALA A 137 -34.42 38.90 58.21
C ALA A 137 -34.26 40.43 58.05
N LYS A 138 -33.95 40.92 56.84
CA LYS A 138 -33.93 42.37 56.54
C LYS A 138 -35.32 43.03 56.61
N LYS A 139 -36.39 42.28 56.34
CA LYS A 139 -37.76 42.79 56.47
C LYS A 139 -38.16 42.99 57.94
N GLU A 140 -37.62 42.16 58.83
CA GLU A 140 -37.78 42.26 60.29
C GLU A 140 -36.82 43.29 60.93
N ASN A 141 -35.58 43.44 60.41
CA ASN A 141 -34.60 44.43 60.88
C ASN A 141 -34.58 45.73 60.04
N LYS A 142 -35.63 46.55 60.13
CA LYS A 142 -35.66 47.92 59.59
C LYS A 142 -34.96 48.95 60.50
N GLN A 143 -33.73 48.68 60.94
CA GLN A 143 -32.85 49.70 61.52
C GLN A 143 -31.38 49.37 61.25
N GLY A 144 -30.65 50.35 60.71
CA GLY A 144 -29.19 50.42 60.77
C GLY A 144 -28.42 49.68 59.67
N MET A 145 -27.72 50.45 58.84
CA MET A 145 -26.67 49.94 57.97
C MET A 145 -25.45 49.62 58.84
N GLU A 146 -25.21 48.35 59.15
CA GLU A 146 -24.00 47.90 59.83
C GLU A 146 -23.02 47.33 58.79
N VAL A 147 -21.95 48.08 58.51
CA VAL A 147 -20.86 47.64 57.65
C VAL A 147 -19.99 46.68 58.46
N LEU A 148 -20.33 45.39 58.43
CA LEU A 148 -19.46 44.33 58.94
C LEU A 148 -18.56 43.83 57.82
N ASN A 149 -17.44 44.52 57.69
CA ASN A 149 -16.33 44.09 56.86
C ASN A 149 -15.48 43.10 57.66
N TYR A 150 -15.65 41.79 57.42
CA TYR A 150 -14.55 40.83 57.48
C TYR A 150 -14.82 39.69 56.50
N VAL A 151 -14.32 39.84 55.26
CA VAL A 151 -14.02 38.70 54.40
C VAL A 151 -12.76 38.03 54.95
N GLY A 152 -12.93 37.28 56.03
CA GLY A 152 -11.93 36.39 56.59
C GLY A 152 -12.55 35.02 56.74
N ARG A 153 -12.14 34.06 55.90
CA ARG A 153 -12.60 32.66 56.02
C ARG A 153 -12.22 32.11 57.40
N SER A 154 -13.11 31.35 58.02
CA SER A 154 -12.93 30.74 59.35
C SER A 154 -11.85 29.64 59.44
N ASP A 155 -11.16 29.29 58.35
CA ASP A 155 -10.07 28.29 58.32
C ASP A 155 -8.67 28.94 58.40
N GLY A 156 -8.53 30.27 58.47
CA GLY A 156 -7.23 30.94 58.63
C GLY A 156 -6.21 30.72 57.49
N ARG A 157 -6.54 29.92 56.48
CA ARG A 157 -5.69 29.69 55.30
C ARG A 157 -6.00 30.72 54.22
N ARG A 158 -4.97 31.48 53.83
CA ARG A 158 -4.96 32.23 52.57
C ARG A 158 -5.20 31.26 51.42
N CYS A 159 -5.98 31.69 50.42
CA CYS A 159 -5.88 31.10 49.10
C CYS A 159 -4.40 31.12 48.70
N LEU A 160 -3.80 29.94 48.54
CA LEU A 160 -2.48 29.80 47.95
C LEU A 160 -2.65 30.21 46.50
N TRP A 161 -2.45 31.50 46.21
CA TRP A 161 -2.32 31.98 44.85
C TRP A 161 -1.28 31.10 44.16
N LYS A 162 -1.55 30.71 42.91
CA LYS A 162 -0.58 30.00 42.08
C LYS A 162 0.72 30.82 42.13
N THR A 163 1.71 30.31 42.83
CA THR A 163 3.02 30.96 42.93
C THR A 163 3.88 30.37 41.82
N GLY A 164 4.75 31.18 41.20
CA GLY A 164 5.56 30.78 40.04
C GLY A 164 6.41 29.50 40.21
N LYS A 165 6.53 28.96 41.44
CA LYS A 165 7.12 27.63 41.69
C LYS A 165 6.29 26.48 41.10
N THR A 166 4.97 26.63 40.96
CA THR A 166 4.09 25.60 40.37
C THR A 166 4.03 25.72 38.84
N GLU A 167 4.05 26.93 38.29
CA GLU A 167 4.16 27.18 36.83
C GLU A 167 5.53 26.76 36.29
N SER A 168 6.62 27.05 37.01
CA SER A 168 7.97 26.59 36.65
C SER A 168 8.10 25.06 36.55
N ARG A 169 7.30 24.29 37.31
CA ARG A 169 7.24 22.83 37.19
C ARG A 169 6.45 22.39 35.96
N HIS A 170 5.33 23.04 35.66
CA HIS A 170 4.52 22.73 34.48
C HIS A 170 5.21 23.11 33.16
N GLU A 171 5.96 24.21 33.12
CA GLU A 171 6.79 24.57 31.98
C GLU A 171 7.89 23.54 31.72
N GLY A 172 8.56 23.04 32.79
CA GLY A 172 9.55 21.98 32.68
C GLY A 172 8.98 20.68 32.12
N ASP A 173 7.80 20.27 32.57
CA ASP A 173 7.09 19.09 32.05
C ASP A 173 6.62 19.29 30.60
N MET A 174 6.24 20.50 30.22
CA MET A 174 5.87 20.86 28.85
C MET A 174 7.10 20.79 27.92
N TYR A 175 8.23 21.39 28.28
CA TYR A 175 9.47 21.30 27.49
C TYR A 175 9.95 19.85 27.38
N LYS A 176 9.82 19.06 28.44
CA LYS A 176 10.16 17.63 28.43
C LYS A 176 9.25 16.84 27.48
N THR A 177 7.96 17.17 27.43
CA THR A 177 7.00 16.55 26.50
C THR A 177 7.34 16.89 25.06
N LEU A 178 7.61 18.18 24.77
CA LEU A 178 8.00 18.65 23.44
C LEU A 178 9.31 17.98 22.96
N LEU A 179 10.32 17.89 23.83
CA LEU A 179 11.59 17.21 23.53
C LEU A 179 11.37 15.71 23.25
N ASN A 180 10.54 15.04 24.05
CA ASN A 180 10.19 13.64 23.82
C ASN A 180 9.47 13.44 22.47
N GLU A 181 8.59 14.36 22.07
CA GLU A 181 7.93 14.31 20.75
C GLU A 181 8.93 14.48 19.61
N PHE A 182 9.90 15.40 19.73
CA PHE A 182 10.98 15.55 18.76
C PHE A 182 11.87 14.31 18.68
N ASP A 183 12.27 13.74 19.82
CA ASP A 183 13.06 12.50 19.87
C ASP A 183 12.30 11.31 19.27
N ASN A 184 10.99 11.23 19.50
CA ASN A 184 10.15 10.21 18.89
C ASN A 184 10.07 10.39 17.36
N ARG A 185 9.87 11.63 16.89
CA ARG A 185 9.83 11.94 15.45
C ARG A 185 11.17 11.62 14.76
N GLN A 186 12.29 11.92 15.42
CA GLN A 186 13.61 11.59 14.91
C GLN A 186 13.82 10.07 14.82
N ARG A 187 13.32 9.32 15.79
CA ARG A 187 13.39 7.85 15.79
C ARG A 187 12.53 7.23 14.69
N GLU A 188 11.32 7.74 14.49
CA GLU A 188 10.43 7.34 13.38
C GLU A 188 11.11 7.56 12.02
N LEU A 189 11.68 8.76 11.80
CA LEU A 189 12.40 9.07 10.56
C LEU A 189 13.61 8.16 10.34
N MET A 190 14.33 7.77 11.41
CA MET A 190 15.43 6.81 11.30
C MET A 190 14.93 5.42 10.87
N VAL A 191 13.81 4.95 11.42
CA VAL A 191 13.21 3.66 11.04
C VAL A 191 12.76 3.69 9.58
N GLU A 192 12.05 4.74 9.16
CA GLU A 192 11.63 4.93 7.77
C GLU A 192 12.84 4.96 6.81
N ASN A 193 13.92 5.65 7.19
CA ASN A 193 15.15 5.69 6.38
C ASN A 193 15.79 4.29 6.22
N ILE A 194 15.76 3.47 7.27
CA ILE A 194 16.24 2.09 7.24
C ILE A 194 15.35 1.24 6.32
N GLU A 195 14.03 1.39 6.40
CA GLU A 195 13.08 0.68 5.54
C GLU A 195 13.24 1.07 4.07
N LEU A 196 13.38 2.36 3.77
CA LEU A 196 13.66 2.86 2.42
C LEU A 196 14.97 2.28 1.86
N LYS A 197 16.03 2.20 2.68
CA LYS A 197 17.28 1.55 2.29
C LYS A 197 17.10 0.05 1.99
N LYS A 198 16.29 -0.66 2.78
CA LYS A 198 15.98 -2.07 2.53
C LYS A 198 15.22 -2.26 1.22
N VAL A 199 14.20 -1.45 0.96
CA VAL A 199 13.44 -1.49 -0.30
C VAL A 199 14.34 -1.19 -1.49
N LEU A 200 15.20 -0.18 -1.38
CA LEU A 200 16.17 0.16 -2.44
C LEU A 200 17.15 -0.98 -2.72
N GLN A 201 17.67 -1.63 -1.67
CA GLN A 201 18.53 -2.81 -1.82
C GLN A 201 17.78 -4.00 -2.42
N GLN A 202 16.52 -4.21 -2.06
CA GLN A 202 15.67 -5.23 -2.65
C GLN A 202 15.44 -4.99 -4.14
N MET A 203 15.05 -3.78 -4.53
CA MET A 203 14.88 -3.40 -5.93
C MET A 203 16.19 -3.56 -6.72
N LYS A 204 17.34 -3.20 -6.13
CA LYS A 204 18.66 -3.44 -6.73
C LYS A 204 18.90 -4.94 -6.97
N ARG A 205 18.61 -5.80 -5.99
CA ARG A 205 18.77 -7.27 -6.13
C ARG A 205 17.85 -7.83 -7.21
N GLU A 206 16.60 -7.39 -7.27
CA GLU A 206 15.65 -7.82 -8.29
C GLU A 206 16.07 -7.36 -9.69
N MET A 207 16.48 -6.10 -9.85
CA MET A 207 16.99 -5.59 -11.12
C MET A 207 18.22 -6.37 -11.58
N VAL A 208 19.17 -6.66 -10.68
CA VAL A 208 20.34 -7.50 -11.00
C VAL A 208 19.92 -8.93 -11.33
N GLY A 209 18.93 -9.51 -10.65
CA GLY A 209 18.39 -10.83 -10.97
C GLY A 209 17.75 -10.90 -12.36
N VAL A 210 17.03 -9.87 -12.77
CA VAL A 210 16.46 -9.75 -14.13
C VAL A 210 17.58 -9.58 -15.18
N LEU A 211 18.64 -8.84 -14.88
CA LEU A 211 19.78 -8.68 -15.78
C LEU A 211 20.63 -9.96 -15.89
N ASN A 212 20.89 -10.66 -14.78
CA ASN A 212 21.71 -11.87 -14.74
C ASN A 212 20.98 -13.13 -15.25
N SER A 213 19.66 -13.21 -15.07
CA SER A 213 18.84 -14.28 -15.69
C SER A 213 18.89 -14.25 -17.23
N LYS A 214 19.13 -13.06 -17.80
CA LYS A 214 19.38 -12.87 -19.24
C LYS A 214 20.76 -13.37 -19.67
N GLU A 215 21.78 -13.27 -18.81
CA GLU A 215 23.12 -13.82 -19.08
C GLU A 215 23.15 -15.36 -18.99
N MET A 216 22.43 -15.97 -18.03
CA MET A 216 22.29 -17.44 -17.94
C MET A 216 21.46 -18.04 -19.10
N SER A 217 20.51 -17.28 -19.64
CA SER A 217 19.75 -17.68 -20.84
C SER A 217 20.59 -17.62 -22.12
N GLN A 218 21.66 -16.81 -22.17
CA GLN A 218 22.61 -16.78 -23.28
C GLN A 218 23.75 -17.79 -23.15
N LYS A 219 24.06 -18.27 -21.93
CA LYS A 219 25.11 -19.28 -21.69
C LYS A 219 24.63 -20.73 -21.95
N LYS A 220 23.31 -21.01 -21.88
CA LYS A 220 22.74 -22.34 -22.18
C LYS A 220 22.62 -22.67 -23.67
N GLU A 221 22.83 -21.72 -24.59
CA GLU A 221 22.85 -21.97 -26.04
C GLU A 221 24.26 -22.24 -26.61
N LYS A 222 25.32 -22.29 -25.78
CA LYS A 222 26.71 -22.53 -26.22
C LYS A 222 27.44 -23.68 -25.50
N GLN A 223 26.71 -24.63 -24.92
CA GLN A 223 27.30 -25.91 -24.46
C GLN A 223 26.44 -27.08 -24.95
N SER A 224 26.55 -27.33 -26.25
CA SER A 224 26.25 -28.60 -26.90
C SER A 224 27.34 -28.75 -27.95
N ASN A 225 28.16 -29.80 -27.84
CA ASN A 225 29.40 -30.09 -28.58
C ASN A 225 30.66 -29.57 -27.87
N ASP A 226 31.20 -30.30 -26.90
CA ASP A 226 32.17 -31.37 -27.19
C ASP A 226 32.49 -32.17 -25.93
N ILE A 227 32.69 -33.47 -26.09
CA ILE A 227 33.10 -34.44 -25.07
C ILE A 227 34.60 -34.62 -25.26
N ASP A 228 35.44 -34.31 -24.26
CA ASP A 228 36.34 -35.34 -23.71
C ASP A 228 37.13 -34.92 -22.45
N GLN A 229 37.20 -35.92 -21.57
CA GLN A 229 38.21 -36.30 -20.58
C GLN A 229 38.95 -35.29 -19.67
N SER A 230 38.56 -35.42 -18.38
CA SER A 230 39.36 -36.05 -17.31
C SER A 230 40.41 -35.24 -16.53
N THR A 231 40.28 -35.40 -15.20
CA THR A 231 41.34 -35.59 -14.19
C THR A 231 41.68 -34.39 -13.29
N LEU A 232 41.23 -34.48 -12.01
CA LEU A 232 41.90 -34.13 -10.72
C LEU A 232 42.47 -32.69 -10.56
N GLN A 233 42.52 -31.99 -9.44
CA GLN A 233 42.40 -32.27 -8.01
C GLN A 233 42.49 -30.91 -7.27
N THR A 234 41.76 -30.76 -6.16
CA THR A 234 42.17 -30.11 -4.88
C THR A 234 42.63 -28.63 -4.78
N ASN A 235 42.11 -27.99 -3.72
CA ASN A 235 42.65 -26.85 -2.92
C ASN A 235 42.56 -25.47 -3.59
N SER A 236 42.47 -24.33 -2.91
CA SER A 236 42.09 -23.87 -1.58
C SER A 236 42.12 -22.34 -1.74
N ASP A 237 41.39 -21.66 -0.87
CA ASP A 237 41.61 -20.27 -0.44
C ASP A 237 41.09 -19.12 -1.31
N GLU A 238 40.49 -18.22 -0.55
CA GLU A 238 39.98 -16.91 -0.92
C GLU A 238 41.13 -15.91 -1.13
N ASP A 239 40.77 -14.73 -1.64
CA ASP A 239 41.61 -13.56 -1.96
C ASP A 239 42.35 -13.59 -3.31
N GLU A 240 41.62 -13.27 -4.39
CA GLU A 240 42.17 -12.34 -5.39
C GLU A 240 41.08 -11.46 -6.02
N LEU A 241 40.92 -10.31 -5.38
CA LEU A 241 40.12 -9.17 -5.80
C LEU A 241 40.83 -8.44 -6.98
N LEU A 242 40.03 -8.00 -7.96
CA LEU A 242 40.31 -6.87 -8.86
C LEU A 242 41.49 -7.03 -9.86
N LYS A 243 41.26 -7.70 -10.99
CA LYS A 243 41.91 -7.27 -12.25
C LYS A 243 41.18 -7.71 -13.53
N GLY A 244 40.69 -6.72 -14.27
CA GLY A 244 40.70 -6.74 -15.73
C GLY A 244 39.56 -7.47 -16.44
N HIS A 245 38.33 -6.95 -16.34
CA HIS A 245 37.40 -7.11 -17.47
C HIS A 245 37.60 -5.91 -18.40
N PRO A 246 37.74 -6.08 -19.73
CA PRO A 246 37.84 -4.95 -20.64
C PRO A 246 36.62 -4.07 -20.45
N GLU A 247 36.86 -2.83 -20.02
CA GLU A 247 35.85 -1.80 -19.92
C GLU A 247 35.36 -1.53 -21.35
N MET A 248 34.29 -2.23 -21.73
CA MET A 248 33.57 -1.94 -22.96
C MET A 248 33.18 -0.46 -22.87
N SER A 249 33.78 0.38 -23.71
CA SER A 249 33.51 1.81 -23.76
C SER A 249 32.00 2.07 -23.63
N CYS A 250 31.62 3.04 -22.80
CA CYS A 250 30.23 3.43 -22.59
C CYS A 250 29.48 3.66 -23.93
N ASP A 251 30.20 4.08 -24.97
CA ASP A 251 29.67 4.23 -26.32
C ASP A 251 29.26 2.89 -26.95
N HIS A 252 30.06 1.85 -26.73
CA HIS A 252 29.76 0.49 -27.19
C HIS A 252 28.54 -0.12 -26.45
N ALA A 253 28.38 0.18 -25.16
CA ALA A 253 27.20 -0.22 -24.40
C ALA A 253 25.93 0.50 -24.90
N ARG A 254 26.03 1.81 -25.17
CA ARG A 254 24.94 2.64 -25.70
C ARG A 254 24.51 2.21 -27.10
N GLU A 255 25.47 1.87 -27.95
CA GLU A 255 25.22 1.40 -29.31
C GLU A 255 24.57 0.01 -29.32
N LYS A 256 25.04 -0.91 -28.48
CA LYS A 256 24.37 -2.22 -28.29
C LYS A 256 22.93 -2.08 -27.80
N LEU A 257 22.67 -1.18 -26.86
CA LEU A 257 21.32 -0.90 -26.37
C LEU A 257 20.42 -0.36 -27.50
N THR A 258 20.93 0.61 -28.25
CA THR A 258 20.19 1.24 -29.35
C THR A 258 19.88 0.24 -30.46
N ASN A 259 20.83 -0.63 -30.81
CA ASN A 259 20.63 -1.68 -31.79
C ASN A 259 19.63 -2.75 -31.31
N SER A 260 19.65 -3.09 -30.02
CA SER A 260 18.67 -3.99 -29.40
C SER A 260 17.25 -3.40 -29.48
N ILE A 261 17.07 -2.12 -29.13
CA ILE A 261 15.76 -1.45 -29.21
C ILE A 261 15.26 -1.42 -30.65
N ARG A 262 16.13 -1.07 -31.62
CA ARG A 262 15.78 -1.09 -33.05
C ARG A 262 15.39 -2.49 -33.54
N GLN A 263 16.03 -3.55 -33.05
CA GLN A 263 15.70 -4.91 -33.41
C GLN A 263 14.34 -5.34 -32.83
N GLN A 264 14.06 -5.01 -31.57
CA GLN A 264 12.77 -5.28 -30.95
C GLN A 264 11.64 -4.51 -31.64
N TRP A 265 11.87 -3.25 -32.00
CA TRP A 265 10.92 -2.45 -32.78
C TRP A 265 10.62 -3.08 -34.14
N ARG A 266 11.63 -3.60 -34.86
CA ARG A 266 11.41 -4.31 -36.14
C ARG A 266 10.59 -5.58 -35.96
N LYS A 267 10.85 -6.36 -34.90
CA LYS A 267 10.07 -7.58 -34.60
C LYS A 267 8.62 -7.24 -34.28
N LEU A 268 8.38 -6.22 -33.46
CA LEU A 268 7.04 -5.75 -33.12
C LEU A 268 6.31 -5.23 -34.36
N LYS A 269 6.96 -4.38 -35.16
CA LYS A 269 6.41 -3.85 -36.41
C LYS A 269 5.99 -4.99 -37.35
N HIS A 270 6.87 -5.98 -37.56
CA HIS A 270 6.55 -7.13 -38.39
C HIS A 270 5.40 -7.97 -37.81
N HIS A 271 5.33 -8.11 -36.49
CA HIS A 271 4.23 -8.81 -35.85
C HIS A 271 2.90 -8.08 -36.03
N VAL A 272 2.89 -6.75 -35.92
CA VAL A 272 1.72 -5.90 -36.15
C VAL A 272 1.30 -5.95 -37.62
N GLU A 273 2.23 -5.82 -38.57
CA GLU A 273 1.95 -5.96 -40.01
C GLU A 273 1.38 -7.35 -40.36
N ARG A 274 1.87 -8.41 -39.69
CA ARG A 274 1.33 -9.76 -39.84
C ARG A 274 -0.09 -9.88 -39.27
N LEU A 275 -0.35 -9.28 -38.11
CA LEU A 275 -1.69 -9.27 -37.52
C LEU A 275 -2.68 -8.46 -38.38
N ASP A 276 -2.24 -7.35 -38.96
CA ASP A 276 -3.03 -6.52 -39.87
C ASP A 276 -3.33 -7.27 -41.18
N SER A 277 -2.31 -7.95 -41.73
CA SER A 277 -2.49 -8.84 -42.89
C SER A 277 -3.45 -10.00 -42.57
N GLN A 278 -3.34 -10.59 -41.39
CA GLN A 278 -4.21 -11.68 -40.94
C GLN A 278 -5.64 -11.19 -40.70
N ALA A 279 -5.84 -10.00 -40.15
CA ALA A 279 -7.15 -9.36 -40.02
C ALA A 279 -7.76 -9.01 -41.39
N SER A 280 -6.94 -8.64 -42.38
CA SER A 280 -7.39 -8.43 -43.75
C SER A 280 -7.78 -9.73 -44.47
N MET A 281 -7.15 -10.86 -44.16
CA MET A 281 -7.50 -12.19 -44.71
C MET A 281 -8.75 -12.82 -44.08
N VAL A 282 -9.16 -12.39 -42.89
CA VAL A 282 -10.40 -12.85 -42.23
C VAL A 282 -11.67 -12.31 -42.90
N GLN A 283 -11.55 -11.41 -43.89
CA GLN A 283 -12.70 -11.03 -44.73
C GLN A 283 -13.01 -12.02 -45.86
N ASP A 284 -12.15 -13.00 -46.17
CA ASP A 284 -12.28 -13.79 -47.42
C ASP A 284 -12.02 -15.30 -47.29
N GLY A 285 -12.04 -15.88 -46.07
CA GLY A 285 -11.69 -17.29 -45.90
C GLY A 285 -12.39 -17.98 -44.74
N ASP A 286 -13.40 -18.78 -45.09
CA ASP A 286 -14.11 -19.75 -44.26
C ASP A 286 -13.18 -20.88 -43.77
N SER A 287 -12.97 -21.01 -42.45
CA SER A 287 -12.68 -22.30 -41.77
C SER A 287 -12.57 -22.17 -40.25
N GLU A 288 -13.56 -22.75 -39.58
CA GLU A 288 -13.45 -23.64 -38.41
C GLU A 288 -12.53 -23.25 -37.22
N GLU A 289 -12.83 -22.14 -36.57
CA GLU A 289 -12.76 -22.06 -35.09
C GLU A 289 -13.71 -20.95 -34.61
N VAL A 290 -15.00 -21.12 -34.90
CA VAL A 290 -16.01 -20.11 -34.66
C VAL A 290 -16.90 -20.61 -33.53
N ILE A 291 -16.82 -19.96 -32.36
CA ILE A 291 -17.97 -19.91 -31.44
C ILE A 291 -19.16 -19.57 -32.32
N SER A 292 -20.08 -20.53 -32.51
CA SER A 292 -21.14 -20.44 -33.52
C SER A 292 -21.70 -19.02 -33.50
N LYS A 293 -21.66 -18.32 -34.65
CA LYS A 293 -22.07 -16.91 -34.76
C LYS A 293 -23.40 -16.64 -34.04
N GLN A 294 -24.26 -17.65 -34.05
CA GLN A 294 -25.51 -17.73 -33.32
C GLN A 294 -25.39 -17.64 -31.78
N LEU A 295 -24.44 -18.34 -31.16
CA LEU A 295 -24.17 -18.23 -29.71
C LEU A 295 -23.66 -16.84 -29.33
N HIS A 296 -22.85 -16.22 -30.18
CA HIS A 296 -22.39 -14.83 -29.95
C HIS A 296 -23.54 -13.83 -30.10
N GLU A 297 -24.45 -14.06 -31.04
CA GLU A 297 -25.63 -13.22 -31.25
C GLU A 297 -26.64 -13.37 -30.09
N GLU A 298 -26.84 -14.59 -29.59
CA GLU A 298 -27.64 -14.87 -28.39
C GLU A 298 -27.05 -14.23 -27.13
N GLU A 299 -25.73 -14.29 -26.96
CA GLU A 299 -24.99 -13.62 -25.87
C GLU A 299 -25.16 -12.09 -25.94
N MET A 300 -25.05 -11.51 -27.13
CA MET A 300 -25.27 -10.07 -27.35
C MET A 300 -26.70 -9.66 -27.02
N GLU A 301 -27.70 -10.42 -27.45
CA GLU A 301 -29.10 -10.13 -27.13
C GLU A 301 -29.37 -10.24 -25.62
N ARG A 302 -28.77 -11.23 -24.95
CA ARG A 302 -28.87 -11.34 -23.49
C ARG A 302 -28.26 -10.14 -22.77
N LEU A 303 -27.05 -9.72 -23.16
CA LEU A 303 -26.38 -8.55 -22.57
C LEU A 303 -27.15 -7.25 -22.84
N LYS A 304 -27.74 -7.09 -24.02
CA LYS A 304 -28.63 -5.94 -24.31
C LYS A 304 -29.82 -5.90 -23.36
N LEU A 305 -30.40 -7.06 -23.06
CA LEU A 305 -31.55 -7.18 -22.18
C LEU A 305 -31.17 -6.90 -20.72
N GLU A 306 -30.01 -7.37 -20.25
CA GLU A 306 -29.45 -7.03 -18.93
C GLU A 306 -29.13 -5.54 -18.80
N ILE A 307 -28.56 -4.92 -19.85
CA ILE A 307 -28.31 -3.47 -19.88
C ILE A 307 -29.62 -2.69 -19.80
N GLN A 308 -30.66 -3.16 -20.50
CA GLN A 308 -31.98 -2.53 -20.47
C GLN A 308 -32.61 -2.61 -19.07
N GLN A 309 -32.54 -3.77 -18.42
CA GLN A 309 -32.99 -3.94 -17.03
C GLN A 309 -32.20 -3.05 -16.05
N CYS A 310 -30.88 -2.95 -16.20
CA CYS A 310 -30.05 -2.05 -15.40
C CYS A 310 -30.49 -0.58 -15.58
N LYS A 311 -30.81 -0.16 -16.81
CA LYS A 311 -31.29 1.20 -17.08
C LYS A 311 -32.63 1.49 -16.41
N GLU A 312 -33.58 0.56 -16.48
CA GLU A 312 -34.88 0.68 -15.81
C GLU A 312 -34.73 0.72 -14.29
N PHE A 313 -33.82 -0.07 -13.74
CA PHE A 313 -33.50 -0.04 -12.31
C PHE A 313 -32.89 1.30 -11.88
N ILE A 314 -31.95 1.84 -12.65
CA ILE A 314 -31.37 3.17 -12.38
C ILE A 314 -32.45 4.26 -12.46
N GLN A 315 -33.35 4.20 -13.45
CA GLN A 315 -34.45 5.16 -13.58
C GLN A 315 -35.42 5.10 -12.40
N THR A 316 -35.78 3.90 -11.94
CA THR A 316 -36.67 3.73 -10.77
C THR A 316 -35.99 4.20 -9.48
N GLN A 317 -34.70 3.92 -9.29
CA GLN A 317 -33.92 4.48 -8.17
C GLN A 317 -33.86 6.00 -8.22
N GLN A 318 -33.65 6.60 -9.39
CA GLN A 318 -33.65 8.06 -9.56
C GLN A 318 -35.02 8.66 -9.24
N GLN A 319 -36.11 8.04 -9.70
CA GLN A 319 -37.47 8.48 -9.37
C GLN A 319 -37.76 8.41 -7.87
N LEU A 320 -37.35 7.33 -7.19
CA LEU A 320 -37.52 7.19 -5.75
C LEU A 320 -36.71 8.24 -4.98
N LEU A 321 -35.48 8.52 -5.42
CA LEU A 321 -34.63 9.57 -4.84
C LEU A 321 -35.25 10.95 -5.03
N GLN A 322 -35.80 11.22 -6.22
CA GLN A 322 -36.51 12.46 -6.52
C GLN A 322 -37.78 12.58 -5.68
N GLN A 323 -38.50 11.48 -5.44
CA GLN A 323 -39.68 11.44 -4.58
C GLN A 323 -39.31 11.69 -3.12
N GLN A 324 -38.21 11.11 -2.61
CA GLN A 324 -37.70 11.39 -1.26
C GLN A 324 -37.32 12.87 -1.08
N LEU A 325 -36.70 13.48 -2.10
CA LEU A 325 -36.33 14.90 -2.08
C LEU A 325 -37.55 15.84 -2.20
N ASN A 326 -38.61 15.40 -2.88
CA ASN A 326 -39.83 16.18 -3.10
C ASN A 326 -40.96 15.85 -2.10
N THR A 327 -40.77 14.88 -1.21
CA THR A 327 -41.73 14.59 -0.14
C THR A 327 -41.57 15.68 0.91
N PRO A 328 -42.61 16.47 1.23
CA PRO A 328 -42.54 17.44 2.32
C PRO A 328 -42.49 16.65 3.63
N CYS A 329 -41.28 16.27 4.03
CA CYS A 329 -40.96 15.96 5.42
C CYS A 329 -41.08 17.28 6.17
N ASP A 330 -41.86 17.34 7.27
CA ASP A 330 -42.14 18.55 8.04
C ASP A 330 -40.88 19.44 8.15
N GLU A 331 -40.85 20.51 7.35
CA GLU A 331 -39.71 21.43 7.22
C GLU A 331 -39.29 21.98 8.59
N GLU A 332 -40.23 22.10 9.51
CA GLU A 332 -40.00 22.58 10.87
C GLU A 332 -39.13 21.63 11.70
N THR A 333 -39.28 20.31 11.54
CA THR A 333 -38.51 19.33 12.33
C THR A 333 -37.10 19.14 11.76
N ALA A 334 -36.97 19.15 10.42
CA ALA A 334 -35.69 19.04 9.74
C ALA A 334 -34.85 20.32 9.87
N ALA A 335 -35.48 21.51 9.82
CA ALA A 335 -34.82 22.78 10.04
C ALA A 335 -34.32 22.92 11.49
N VAL A 336 -35.12 22.53 12.49
CA VAL A 336 -34.72 22.62 13.91
C VAL A 336 -33.50 21.74 14.24
N LEU A 337 -33.42 20.53 13.67
CA LEU A 337 -32.27 19.64 13.90
C LEU A 337 -31.00 20.12 13.19
N ASN A 338 -31.12 20.62 11.96
CA ASN A 338 -29.97 21.20 11.25
C ASN A 338 -29.51 22.53 11.88
N ASP A 339 -30.44 23.42 12.23
CA ASP A 339 -30.10 24.69 12.88
C ASP A 339 -29.52 24.48 14.27
N SER A 340 -30.01 23.50 15.04
CA SER A 340 -29.47 23.21 16.38
C SER A 340 -28.03 22.70 16.33
N TYR A 341 -27.70 21.81 15.39
CA TYR A 341 -26.32 21.29 15.25
C TYR A 341 -25.37 22.37 14.72
N MET A 342 -25.81 23.16 13.74
CA MET A 342 -25.00 24.23 13.18
C MET A 342 -24.82 25.42 14.15
N LEU A 343 -25.78 25.68 15.05
CA LEU A 343 -25.64 26.66 16.13
C LEU A 343 -24.61 26.23 17.17
N GLU A 344 -24.66 24.98 17.62
CA GLU A 344 -23.71 24.45 18.61
C GLU A 344 -22.27 24.46 18.06
N GLU A 345 -22.09 24.04 16.80
CA GLU A 345 -20.79 24.08 16.11
C GLU A 345 -20.27 25.52 15.97
N LYS A 346 -21.15 26.45 15.59
CA LYS A 346 -20.83 27.88 15.45
C LYS A 346 -20.49 28.53 16.79
N GLU A 347 -21.13 28.12 17.88
CA GLU A 347 -20.86 28.63 19.22
C GLU A 347 -19.52 28.07 19.74
N ARG A 348 -19.24 26.78 19.52
CA ARG A 348 -17.93 26.18 19.84
C ARG A 348 -16.79 26.87 19.09
N LEU A 349 -16.94 27.11 17.79
CA LEU A 349 -15.95 27.83 16.98
C LEU A 349 -15.72 29.26 17.49
N LYS A 350 -16.76 29.95 17.97
CA LYS A 350 -16.61 31.28 18.59
C LYS A 350 -15.85 31.22 19.90
N GLU A 351 -16.03 30.19 20.71
CA GLU A 351 -15.27 29.99 21.95
C GLU A 351 -13.80 29.69 21.66
N GLU A 352 -13.51 28.78 20.73
CA GLU A 352 -12.15 28.48 20.28
C GLU A 352 -11.47 29.75 19.73
N TRP A 353 -12.17 30.54 18.93
CA TRP A 353 -11.65 31.80 18.39
C TRP A 353 -11.32 32.82 19.48
N LYS A 354 -12.14 32.92 20.54
CA LYS A 354 -11.84 33.77 21.71
C LYS A 354 -10.57 33.32 22.42
N VAL A 355 -10.38 32.01 22.59
CA VAL A 355 -9.18 31.44 23.22
C VAL A 355 -7.95 31.75 22.37
N PHE A 356 -8.02 31.58 21.04
CA PHE A 356 -6.93 31.94 20.14
C PHE A 356 -6.59 33.43 20.18
N GLU A 357 -7.60 34.30 20.23
CA GLU A 357 -7.39 35.74 20.32
C GLU A 357 -6.76 36.16 21.65
N GLU A 358 -7.11 35.50 22.75
CA GLU A 358 -6.49 35.70 24.07
C GLU A 358 -5.03 35.23 24.09
N GLN A 359 -4.73 34.05 23.50
CA GLN A 359 -3.36 33.57 23.32
C GLN A 359 -2.54 34.54 22.47
N ARG A 360 -3.09 35.04 21.36
CA ARG A 360 -2.45 36.02 20.49
C ARG A 360 -2.08 37.29 21.27
N LYS A 361 -2.99 37.80 22.11
CA LYS A 361 -2.73 38.96 22.98
C LYS A 361 -1.65 38.67 24.02
N ASN A 362 -1.63 37.48 24.61
CA ASN A 362 -0.60 37.08 25.58
C ASN A 362 0.78 37.01 24.93
N PHE A 363 0.92 36.35 23.78
CA PHE A 363 2.18 36.32 23.04
C PHE A 363 2.65 37.72 22.65
N GLU A 364 1.72 38.60 22.29
CA GLU A 364 2.05 39.97 21.94
C GLU A 364 2.49 40.79 23.17
N MET A 365 1.93 40.53 24.34
CA MET A 365 2.38 41.12 25.61
C MET A 365 3.75 40.58 26.03
N GLU A 366 3.96 39.27 25.98
CA GLU A 366 5.26 38.65 26.25
C GLU A 366 6.34 39.19 25.32
N ARG A 367 6.05 39.30 24.02
CA ARG A 367 6.97 39.89 23.04
C ARG A 367 7.37 41.32 23.43
N ARG A 368 6.42 42.15 23.89
CA ARG A 368 6.73 43.50 24.38
C ARG A 368 7.61 43.44 25.64
N ASN A 369 7.28 42.58 26.59
CA ASN A 369 8.04 42.42 27.84
C ASN A 369 9.48 41.95 27.58
N PHE A 370 9.68 40.99 26.68
CA PHE A 370 11.02 40.54 26.28
C PHE A 370 11.80 41.64 25.57
N THR A 371 11.15 42.39 24.69
CA THR A 371 11.78 43.54 24.01
C THR A 371 12.22 44.59 25.02
N GLU A 372 11.35 44.93 25.98
CA GLU A 372 11.66 45.89 27.03
C GLU A 372 12.78 45.41 27.96
N ALA A 373 12.76 44.13 28.36
CA ALA A 373 13.80 43.52 29.16
C ALA A 373 15.16 43.54 28.44
N ALA A 374 15.18 43.25 27.14
CA ALA A 374 16.40 43.34 26.32
C ALA A 374 16.94 44.78 26.25
N ILE A 375 16.06 45.78 26.11
CA ILE A 375 16.44 47.21 26.14
C ILE A 375 17.02 47.58 27.51
N ARG A 376 16.37 47.18 28.61
CA ARG A 376 16.84 47.44 29.99
C ARG A 376 18.21 46.82 30.24
N LEU A 377 18.40 45.55 29.87
CA LEU A 377 19.70 44.87 29.95
C LEU A 377 20.76 45.60 29.10
N GLY A 378 20.40 46.08 27.91
CA GLY A 378 21.26 46.91 27.08
C GLY A 378 21.74 48.17 27.82
N HIS A 379 20.81 48.91 28.44
CA HIS A 379 21.13 50.09 29.25
C HIS A 379 22.02 49.77 30.45
N GLU A 380 21.77 48.66 31.15
CA GLU A 380 22.61 48.23 32.29
C GLU A 380 24.04 47.88 31.86
N VAL A 381 24.20 47.17 30.74
CA VAL A 381 25.52 46.84 30.18
C VAL A 381 26.26 48.11 29.75
N LEU A 382 25.57 49.06 29.10
CA LEU A 382 26.13 50.37 28.75
C LEU A 382 26.56 51.14 30.01
N LYS A 383 25.72 51.17 31.05
CA LYS A 383 26.03 51.83 32.33
C LYS A 383 27.22 51.18 33.02
N ARG A 384 27.31 49.84 33.04
CA ARG A 384 28.47 49.11 33.59
C ARG A 384 29.75 49.37 32.79
N LYS A 385 29.67 49.39 31.45
CA LYS A 385 30.81 49.74 30.59
C LYS A 385 31.30 51.16 30.85
N SER A 386 30.39 52.13 30.93
CA SER A 386 30.74 53.53 31.27
C SER A 386 31.35 53.63 32.67
N CYS A 387 30.80 52.95 33.67
CA CYS A 387 31.34 52.95 35.03
C CYS A 387 32.75 52.33 35.09
N CYS A 388 32.99 51.23 34.36
CA CYS A 388 34.30 50.60 34.25
C CYS A 388 35.32 51.50 33.52
N MET A 389 34.92 52.18 32.46
CA MET A 389 35.76 53.16 31.74
C MET A 389 36.13 54.34 32.64
N LEU A 390 35.18 54.88 33.40
CA LEU A 390 35.41 55.99 34.33
C LEU A 390 36.32 55.60 35.51
N SER A 391 36.20 54.37 36.01
CA SER A 391 37.11 53.82 37.04
C SER A 391 38.54 53.67 36.50
N LYS A 392 38.70 53.19 35.25
CA LYS A 392 40.01 53.10 34.58
C LYS A 392 40.66 54.46 34.29
N LEU A 393 39.88 55.52 34.15
CA LEU A 393 40.36 56.89 33.93
C LEU A 393 40.72 57.63 35.24
N GLY A 394 40.62 56.98 36.41
CA GLY A 394 41.07 57.56 37.69
C GLY A 394 40.20 58.69 38.24
N VAL A 395 38.96 58.86 37.76
CA VAL A 395 38.05 59.93 38.20
C VAL A 395 37.17 59.43 39.35
N HIS A 396 37.77 59.06 40.47
CA HIS A 396 37.04 58.44 41.59
C HIS A 396 36.28 59.45 42.48
N GLU A 397 36.69 60.72 42.56
CA GLU A 397 36.15 61.66 43.54
C GLU A 397 35.04 62.61 43.05
N LYS A 398 34.91 62.88 41.75
CA LYS A 398 33.90 63.84 41.27
C LYS A 398 32.57 63.23 40.82
N ILE A 399 32.49 61.93 40.60
CA ILE A 399 31.29 61.29 40.02
C ILE A 399 30.30 60.85 41.11
N TYR A 400 30.79 60.41 42.28
CA TYR A 400 29.93 60.06 43.40
C TYR A 400 29.04 61.23 43.86
N SER A 401 29.53 62.47 43.75
CA SER A 401 28.73 63.66 44.07
C SER A 401 27.66 63.98 43.02
N TYR A 402 27.85 63.63 41.74
CA TYR A 402 26.92 64.02 40.68
C TYR A 402 25.84 62.95 40.41
N THR A 403 26.14 61.67 40.62
CA THR A 403 25.16 60.58 40.48
C THR A 403 24.19 60.50 41.65
N TYR A 404 24.63 60.84 42.87
CA TYR A 404 23.72 60.91 44.02
C TYR A 404 22.72 62.06 43.92
N HIS A 405 23.10 63.20 43.33
CA HIS A 405 22.18 64.33 43.22
C HIS A 405 21.04 64.10 42.21
N LYS A 406 21.30 63.41 41.10
CA LYS A 406 20.26 63.18 40.06
C LYS A 406 19.26 62.07 40.36
N ILE A 407 19.52 61.20 41.35
CA ILE A 407 18.58 60.14 41.75
C ILE A 407 17.48 60.69 42.69
N TYR A 408 17.67 61.87 43.27
CA TYR A 408 16.69 62.54 44.15
C TYR A 408 15.86 63.63 43.43
N GLU A 409 16.00 63.78 42.11
CA GLU A 409 15.36 64.86 41.34
C GLU A 409 14.41 64.36 40.22
N ILE A 410 14.02 63.08 40.25
CA ILE A 410 12.91 62.50 39.47
C ILE A 410 12.04 61.72 40.46
#